data_AF-A0A673NKH8-F1
#
_entry.id   AF-A0A673NKH8-F1
#
_cell.length_a   1.000
_cell.length_b   1.000
_cell.length_c   1.000
_cell.angle_alpha   90.00
_cell.angle_beta   90.00
_cell.angle_gamma   90.00
#
_symmetry.space_group_name_H-M   'P 1'
#
loop_
_entity.id
_entity.type
_entity.pdbx_description
1 polymer ?
#
loop_
_entity_poly.entity_id
_entity_poly.type
_entity_poly.pdbx_seq_one_letter_code
_entity_poly.pdbx_strand_id
1 'polypeptide(L)'
;MILLRIFLAISFITLLLFIFVTFYNGNCTIKALSRQYDSLCVEEGNVADSLQRVEEPDPTNSSVTDSGAANTTMSPDPLGTQLTLVAPMDKHNFTALPQWKFDDIYRLDPQFKPSECMVSLRNSSNPVYKEKFIPNIQLFLQSDHVNMSEWNRLYHFNNPFGYMGFNHTAIKAAVDTIPKLASTQLLQVPTRAKDGCIRCAVVGTCGILNGSRLGKEIDSSDYVFRVNAAIIAGHEEDVGKRTSVYVHTAHSLIQSLMLHKKREAENRAIRTFIRSC
;
A
#
# COMPACT_ATOMS: atom_id res chain seq x y z
N MET A 1 4.34 -35.29 -57.70
CA MET A 1 5.15 -35.26 -56.45
C MET A 1 5.33 -33.88 -55.84
N ILE A 2 5.52 -32.81 -56.63
CA ILE A 2 5.69 -31.44 -56.11
C ILE A 2 4.41 -30.90 -55.45
N LEU A 3 3.24 -31.13 -56.08
CA LEU A 3 1.94 -30.69 -55.54
C LEU A 3 1.64 -31.31 -54.16
N LEU A 4 2.01 -32.58 -53.96
CA LEU A 4 1.84 -33.28 -52.68
C LEU A 4 2.75 -32.67 -51.59
N ARG A 5 3.96 -32.25 -51.94
CA ARG A 5 4.88 -31.58 -51.00
C ARG A 5 4.38 -30.19 -50.61
N ILE A 6 3.81 -29.44 -51.55
CA ILE A 6 3.19 -28.14 -51.27
C ILE A 6 1.98 -28.30 -50.36
N PHE A 7 1.13 -29.29 -50.63
CA PHE A 7 -0.05 -29.56 -49.81
C PHE A 7 0.33 -29.97 -48.38
N LEU A 8 1.34 -30.82 -48.22
CA LEU A 8 1.86 -31.21 -46.90
C LEU A 8 2.49 -30.02 -46.16
N ALA A 9 3.21 -29.13 -46.86
CA ALA A 9 3.80 -27.93 -46.25
C ALA A 9 2.74 -26.93 -45.78
N ILE A 10 1.71 -26.67 -46.58
CA ILE A 10 0.61 -25.78 -46.21
C ILE A 10 -0.14 -26.35 -45.01
N SER A 11 -0.46 -27.65 -45.04
CA SER A 11 -1.15 -28.32 -43.93
C SER A 11 -0.35 -28.28 -42.63
N PHE A 12 0.98 -28.36 -42.70
CA PHE A 12 1.86 -28.27 -41.54
C PHE A 12 1.93 -26.84 -40.97
N ILE A 13 1.99 -25.82 -41.83
CA ILE A 13 2.01 -24.41 -41.41
C ILE A 13 0.67 -24.00 -40.78
N THR A 14 -0.46 -24.45 -41.35
CA THR A 14 -1.79 -24.18 -40.78
C THR A 14 -1.97 -24.86 -39.43
N LEU A 15 -1.43 -26.08 -39.25
CA LEU A 15 -1.46 -26.78 -37.96
C LEU A 15 -0.62 -26.05 -36.91
N LEU A 16 0.59 -25.57 -37.26
CA LEU A 16 1.43 -24.78 -36.36
C LEU A 16 0.79 -23.47 -35.95
N LEU A 17 0.13 -22.75 -36.87
CA LEU A 17 -0.58 -21.51 -36.54
C LEU A 17 -1.80 -21.78 -35.65
N PHE A 18 -2.52 -22.89 -35.87
CA PHE A 18 -3.66 -23.28 -35.02
C PHE A 18 -3.19 -23.67 -33.61
N ILE A 19 -2.07 -24.39 -33.50
CA ILE A 19 -1.41 -24.67 -32.22
C ILE A 19 -0.98 -23.36 -31.56
N PHE A 20 -0.32 -22.44 -32.28
CA PHE A 20 0.10 -21.17 -31.71
C PHE A 20 -1.10 -20.35 -31.21
N VAL A 21 -2.19 -20.23 -31.97
CA VAL A 21 -3.39 -19.49 -31.56
C VAL A 21 -4.13 -20.17 -30.39
N THR A 22 -4.22 -21.50 -30.36
CA THR A 22 -4.90 -22.23 -29.28
C THR A 22 -4.09 -22.23 -27.98
N PHE A 23 -2.75 -22.29 -28.05
CA PHE A 23 -1.87 -22.18 -26.88
C PHE A 23 -1.64 -20.74 -26.42
N TYR A 24 -1.80 -19.73 -27.29
CA TYR A 24 -1.66 -18.32 -26.89
C TYR A 24 -2.94 -17.74 -26.25
N ASN A 25 -4.12 -18.27 -26.62
CA ASN A 25 -5.41 -17.80 -26.09
C ASN A 25 -6.12 -18.76 -25.11
N GLY A 26 -5.57 -19.95 -24.85
CA GLY A 26 -6.12 -20.91 -23.90
C GLY A 26 -5.14 -21.21 -22.78
N ASN A 27 -5.37 -20.61 -21.60
CA ASN A 27 -4.68 -20.90 -20.34
C ASN A 27 -3.18 -20.53 -20.26
N CYS A 28 -2.90 -19.23 -20.20
CA CYS A 28 -1.91 -18.73 -19.22
C CYS A 28 -2.51 -18.85 -17.81
N THR A 29 -2.86 -20.07 -17.40
CA THR A 29 -3.05 -20.40 -15.99
C THR A 29 -1.66 -20.51 -15.38
N ILE A 30 -1.33 -19.54 -14.54
CA ILE A 30 -0.20 -19.55 -13.60
C ILE A 30 -0.29 -20.85 -12.77
N LYS A 31 0.23 -21.98 -13.27
CA LYS A 31 0.34 -23.24 -12.51
C LYS A 31 1.63 -24.02 -12.79
N ALA A 32 2.52 -23.53 -13.65
CA ALA A 32 3.80 -24.19 -13.93
C ALA A 32 5.05 -23.41 -13.46
N LEU A 33 4.89 -22.23 -12.85
CA LEU A 33 5.99 -21.47 -12.25
C LEU A 33 6.01 -21.50 -10.71
N SER A 34 5.07 -22.19 -10.04
CA SER A 34 5.06 -22.27 -8.58
C SER A 34 5.97 -23.39 -8.03
N ARG A 35 6.22 -24.47 -8.79
CA ARG A 35 6.95 -25.65 -8.26
C ARG A 35 8.47 -25.50 -8.12
N GLN A 36 9.05 -24.36 -8.49
CA GLN A 36 10.49 -24.11 -8.32
C GLN A 36 10.79 -22.95 -7.35
N TYR A 37 9.77 -22.34 -6.76
CA TYR A 37 9.92 -21.31 -5.71
C TYR A 37 9.60 -21.82 -4.30
N ASP A 38 9.29 -23.10 -4.13
CA ASP A 38 8.98 -23.72 -2.83
C ASP A 38 10.22 -24.13 -2.00
N SER A 39 11.45 -23.91 -2.49
CA SER A 39 12.67 -24.32 -1.78
C SER A 39 13.38 -23.20 -0.99
N LEU A 40 12.78 -22.01 -0.82
CA LEU A 40 13.35 -20.94 0.01
C LEU A 40 12.42 -20.40 1.11
N CYS A 41 11.29 -21.06 1.34
CA CYS A 41 10.50 -20.88 2.56
C CYS A 41 11.19 -21.69 3.67
N VAL A 42 12.12 -21.03 4.39
CA VAL A 42 12.42 -21.42 5.76
C VAL A 42 11.15 -21.20 6.59
N GLU A 43 10.82 -22.20 7.40
CA GLU A 43 9.54 -22.36 8.09
C GLU A 43 9.06 -21.13 8.89
N GLU A 44 7.76 -20.93 8.73
CA GLU A 44 6.72 -20.39 9.62
C GLU A 44 6.97 -19.23 10.59
N GLY A 45 6.24 -18.16 10.31
CA GLY A 45 5.92 -17.06 11.22
C GLY A 45 4.91 -16.09 10.59
N ASN A 46 3.67 -16.56 10.42
CA ASN A 46 2.42 -15.81 10.16
C ASN A 46 2.55 -14.34 9.66
N VAL A 47 2.58 -14.13 8.35
CA VAL A 47 2.22 -12.83 7.75
C VAL A 47 1.48 -13.06 6.42
N ALA A 48 0.30 -12.43 6.35
CA ALA A 48 -0.57 -12.26 5.18
C ALA A 48 -1.41 -13.48 4.75
N ASP A 49 -2.48 -13.74 5.50
CA ASP A 49 -3.66 -14.34 4.86
C ASP A 49 -4.44 -13.23 4.14
N SER A 50 -4.76 -13.49 2.87
CA SER A 50 -5.44 -12.55 1.98
C SER A 50 -6.94 -12.63 2.25
N LEU A 51 -7.46 -11.64 2.95
CA LEU A 51 -8.83 -11.66 3.46
C LEU A 51 -9.83 -11.30 2.36
N GLN A 52 -10.56 -12.30 1.88
CA GLN A 52 -11.72 -12.11 1.02
C GLN A 52 -12.96 -11.87 1.89
N ARG A 53 -13.67 -10.76 1.64
CA ARG A 53 -14.99 -10.50 2.25
C ARG A 53 -15.97 -11.57 1.75
N VAL A 54 -16.47 -12.39 2.65
CA VAL A 54 -17.63 -13.25 2.41
C VAL A 54 -18.82 -12.58 3.07
N GLU A 55 -19.86 -12.32 2.28
CA GLU A 55 -21.15 -11.80 2.74
C GLU A 55 -22.11 -12.98 2.76
N GLU A 56 -22.61 -13.36 3.94
CA GLU A 56 -23.65 -14.39 4.09
C GLU A 56 -24.56 -14.10 5.31
N PRO A 57 -25.78 -14.68 5.34
CA PRO A 57 -27.00 -13.88 5.45
C PRO A 57 -27.56 -13.73 6.87
N ASP A 58 -28.38 -12.69 6.98
CA ASP A 58 -29.11 -12.18 8.14
C ASP A 58 -29.92 -13.23 8.94
N PRO A 59 -29.83 -13.26 10.29
CA PRO A 59 -30.87 -13.80 11.14
C PRO A 59 -31.68 -12.68 11.78
N THR A 60 -32.94 -12.62 11.32
CA THR A 60 -34.13 -12.02 11.92
C THR A 60 -34.11 -11.71 13.43
N ASN A 61 -34.60 -10.50 13.71
CA ASN A 61 -35.37 -10.04 14.86
C ASN A 61 -34.67 -9.89 16.23
N SER A 62 -34.25 -8.65 16.52
CA SER A 62 -34.74 -7.97 17.73
C SER A 62 -34.89 -6.47 17.47
N SER A 63 -36.15 -6.03 17.53
CA SER A 63 -36.58 -4.65 17.41
C SER A 63 -36.18 -3.84 18.65
N VAL A 64 -35.41 -2.77 18.45
CA VAL A 64 -35.53 -1.57 19.29
C VAL A 64 -35.50 -0.37 18.37
N THR A 65 -36.67 0.25 18.23
CA THR A 65 -36.88 1.58 17.67
C THR A 65 -36.16 2.63 18.53
N ASP A 66 -35.31 3.45 17.92
CA ASP A 66 -35.30 4.88 18.27
C ASP A 66 -34.94 5.72 17.03
N SER A 67 -35.63 6.84 16.92
CA SER A 67 -35.72 7.68 15.74
C SER A 67 -34.98 8.97 16.03
N GLY A 68 -34.06 9.41 15.17
CA GLY A 68 -33.49 10.75 15.30
C GLY A 68 -32.21 10.97 14.52
N ALA A 69 -32.33 11.70 13.41
CA ALA A 69 -31.19 12.30 12.73
C ALA A 69 -30.54 13.38 13.62
N ALA A 70 -29.23 13.30 13.85
CA ALA A 70 -28.44 14.45 14.31
C ALA A 70 -26.94 14.30 14.00
N ASN A 71 -26.42 15.27 13.25
CA ASN A 71 -25.00 15.56 13.09
C ASN A 71 -24.32 15.64 14.47
N THR A 72 -23.27 14.86 14.72
CA THR A 72 -22.55 14.92 16.00
C THR A 72 -21.05 15.12 15.78
N THR A 73 -20.65 16.39 15.80
CA THR A 73 -19.32 16.82 16.24
C THR A 73 -19.20 16.45 17.73
N MET A 74 -18.15 15.72 18.12
CA MET A 74 -17.92 15.39 19.54
C MET A 74 -17.64 16.67 20.35
N SER A 75 -18.60 17.05 21.19
CA SER A 75 -18.38 17.84 22.41
C SER A 75 -17.93 16.91 23.55
N PRO A 76 -17.22 17.37 24.59
CA PRO A 76 -16.72 16.49 25.64
C PRO A 76 -17.89 15.97 26.50
N ASP A 77 -17.95 14.66 26.68
CA ASP A 77 -18.93 13.95 27.49
C ASP A 77 -18.88 14.42 28.97
N PRO A 78 -20.01 14.87 29.57
CA PRO A 78 -20.07 15.39 30.95
C PRO A 78 -20.23 14.27 32.00
N LEU A 79 -19.47 13.19 31.87
CA LEU A 79 -19.35 12.19 32.95
C LEU A 79 -17.91 11.69 33.03
N GLY A 80 -17.19 12.16 34.05
CA GLY A 80 -15.81 11.80 34.38
C GLY A 80 -15.66 10.34 34.82
N THR A 81 -15.98 9.41 33.92
CA THR A 81 -15.67 7.99 34.09
C THR A 81 -14.23 7.80 33.68
N GLN A 82 -13.39 7.39 34.62
CA GLN A 82 -12.00 7.00 34.38
C GLN A 82 -11.98 5.94 33.26
N LEU A 83 -11.59 6.36 32.04
CA LEU A 83 -11.53 5.49 30.86
C LEU A 83 -10.68 4.26 31.18
N THR A 84 -11.36 3.13 31.38
CA THR A 84 -10.71 1.85 31.68
C THR A 84 -10.17 1.27 30.38
N LEU A 85 -9.00 0.63 30.45
CA LEU A 85 -8.42 -0.10 29.31
C LEU A 85 -9.42 -1.16 28.84
N VAL A 86 -9.61 -1.27 27.51
CA VAL A 86 -10.42 -2.35 26.92
C VAL A 86 -9.86 -3.70 27.36
N ALA A 87 -10.75 -4.68 27.54
CA ALA A 87 -10.35 -6.05 27.84
C ALA A 87 -9.31 -6.55 26.80
N PRO A 88 -8.26 -7.29 27.24
CA PRO A 88 -7.26 -7.81 26.32
C PRO A 88 -7.92 -8.62 25.20
N MET A 89 -7.57 -8.28 23.95
CA MET A 89 -8.03 -8.96 22.75
C MET A 89 -6.83 -9.57 22.04
N ASP A 90 -6.99 -10.82 21.61
CA ASP A 90 -6.01 -11.53 20.80
C ASP A 90 -6.64 -11.88 19.45
N LYS A 91 -5.93 -11.58 18.36
CA LYS A 91 -6.35 -11.92 17.01
C LYS A 91 -6.63 -13.41 16.81
N HIS A 92 -5.93 -14.29 17.53
CA HIS A 92 -6.09 -15.74 17.40
C HIS A 92 -7.44 -16.24 17.95
N ASN A 93 -8.15 -15.40 18.70
CA ASN A 93 -9.49 -15.71 19.20
C ASN A 93 -10.59 -15.44 18.17
N PHE A 94 -10.25 -14.90 17.00
CA PHE A 94 -11.21 -14.56 15.95
C PHE A 94 -10.95 -15.40 14.70
N THR A 95 -12.01 -15.95 14.11
CA THR A 95 -11.96 -16.72 12.85
C THR A 95 -12.09 -15.84 11.60
N ALA A 96 -12.59 -14.61 11.76
CA ALA A 96 -12.74 -13.60 10.73
C ALA A 96 -12.54 -12.20 11.34
N LEU A 97 -12.41 -11.16 10.50
CA LEU A 97 -12.30 -9.79 11.02
C LEU A 97 -13.62 -9.38 11.66
N PRO A 98 -13.60 -8.96 12.93
CA PRO A 98 -14.76 -8.35 13.54
C PRO A 98 -15.14 -7.07 12.79
N GLN A 99 -16.44 -6.84 12.65
CA GLN A 99 -16.97 -5.57 12.17
C GLN A 99 -17.39 -4.73 13.37
N TRP A 100 -16.85 -3.53 13.48
CA TRP A 100 -17.22 -2.60 14.53
C TRP A 100 -18.05 -1.46 13.96
N LYS A 101 -19.01 -0.95 14.73
CA LYS A 101 -19.83 0.20 14.33
C LYS A 101 -19.01 1.48 14.06
N PHE A 102 -17.75 1.49 14.50
CA PHE A 102 -16.81 2.60 14.38
C PHE A 102 -15.66 2.32 13.40
N ASP A 103 -15.76 1.30 12.54
CA ASP A 103 -14.72 0.94 11.55
C ASP A 103 -14.35 2.12 10.65
N ASP A 104 -15.34 2.92 10.25
CA ASP A 104 -15.16 4.09 9.38
C ASP A 104 -15.04 5.42 10.15
N ILE A 105 -14.66 5.38 11.44
CA ILE A 105 -14.36 6.58 12.22
C ILE A 105 -12.86 6.85 12.14
N TYR A 106 -12.53 7.92 11.41
CA TYR A 106 -11.16 8.37 11.21
C TYR A 106 -10.86 9.61 12.04
N ARG A 107 -9.61 9.74 12.50
CA ARG A 107 -9.12 11.00 13.04
C ARG A 107 -9.05 12.03 11.91
N LEU A 108 -9.64 13.19 12.16
CA LEU A 108 -9.61 14.31 11.22
C LEU A 108 -8.56 15.34 11.64
N ASP A 109 -7.96 15.98 10.66
CA ASP A 109 -7.03 17.09 10.83
C ASP A 109 -7.81 18.39 11.07
N PRO A 110 -7.73 18.98 12.29
CA PRO A 110 -8.43 20.22 12.62
C PRO A 110 -7.82 21.45 11.92
N GLN A 111 -6.59 21.36 11.41
CA GLN A 111 -5.89 22.44 10.71
C GLN A 111 -5.99 22.31 9.19
N PHE A 112 -6.80 21.37 8.69
CA PHE A 112 -6.93 21.12 7.27
C PHE A 112 -7.36 22.39 6.51
N LYS A 113 -6.62 22.71 5.44
CA LYS A 113 -6.96 23.75 4.49
C LYS A 113 -7.18 23.12 3.11
N PRO A 114 -8.32 23.41 2.45
CA PRO A 114 -8.54 23.00 1.06
C PRO A 114 -7.42 23.53 0.15
N SER A 115 -7.08 22.75 -0.87
CA SER A 115 -6.10 23.17 -1.87
C SER A 115 -6.75 24.18 -2.83
N GLU A 116 -6.04 25.27 -3.12
CA GLU A 116 -6.46 26.30 -4.09
C GLU A 116 -6.01 25.98 -5.53
N CYS A 117 -5.40 24.82 -5.74
CA CYS A 117 -4.90 24.42 -7.04
C CYS A 117 -6.04 24.13 -8.03
N MET A 118 -6.00 24.79 -9.19
CA MET A 118 -6.99 24.62 -10.26
C MET A 118 -7.17 23.14 -10.67
N VAL A 119 -6.07 22.40 -10.71
CA VAL A 119 -6.07 20.95 -10.94
C VAL A 119 -5.63 20.28 -9.64
N SER A 120 -6.57 19.64 -8.96
CA SER A 120 -6.31 18.92 -7.72
C SER A 120 -7.14 17.65 -7.67
N LEU A 121 -6.50 16.52 -7.34
CA LEU A 121 -7.21 15.26 -7.08
C LEU A 121 -8.23 15.43 -5.95
N ARG A 122 -7.93 16.31 -4.98
CA ARG A 122 -8.83 16.62 -3.85
C ARG A 122 -10.11 17.34 -4.24
N ASN A 123 -10.16 17.95 -5.42
CA ASN A 123 -11.33 18.67 -5.95
C ASN A 123 -11.90 17.98 -7.20
N SER A 124 -11.80 16.65 -7.27
CA SER A 124 -12.34 15.87 -8.39
C SER A 124 -13.85 16.11 -8.54
N SER A 125 -14.31 16.27 -9.79
CA SER A 125 -15.74 16.37 -10.11
C SER A 125 -16.44 15.01 -10.19
N ASN A 126 -15.70 13.90 -10.10
CA ASN A 126 -16.25 12.56 -10.19
C ASN A 126 -17.09 12.24 -8.93
N PRO A 127 -18.37 11.82 -9.09
CA PRO A 127 -19.27 11.61 -7.96
C PRO A 127 -18.81 10.49 -7.02
N VAL A 128 -18.30 9.38 -7.57
CA VAL A 128 -17.80 8.24 -6.79
C VAL A 128 -16.59 8.64 -5.94
N TYR A 129 -15.73 9.49 -6.48
CA TYR A 129 -14.58 10.00 -5.73
C TYR A 129 -15.03 10.97 -4.62
N LYS A 130 -15.96 11.88 -4.91
CA LYS A 130 -16.46 12.84 -3.91
C LYS A 130 -17.11 12.14 -2.71
N GLU A 131 -17.84 11.07 -2.95
CA GLU A 131 -18.48 10.28 -1.89
C GLU A 131 -17.45 9.58 -0.99
N LYS A 132 -16.39 9.01 -1.57
CA LYS A 132 -15.40 8.21 -0.85
C LYS A 132 -14.24 9.02 -0.26
N PHE A 133 -13.99 10.21 -0.77
CA PHE A 133 -12.81 11.00 -0.40
C PHE A 133 -13.07 11.81 0.87
N ILE A 134 -12.28 11.55 1.92
CA ILE A 134 -12.28 12.31 3.16
C ILE A 134 -11.14 13.34 3.09
N PRO A 135 -11.41 14.61 2.79
CA PRO A 135 -10.38 15.60 2.48
C PRO A 135 -9.47 15.92 3.67
N ASN A 136 -10.04 15.93 4.88
CA ASN A 136 -9.38 16.30 6.13
C ASN A 136 -9.01 15.09 6.99
N ILE A 137 -8.74 13.91 6.39
CA ILE A 137 -8.24 12.76 7.15
C ILE A 137 -6.82 13.03 7.67
N GLN A 138 -6.56 12.71 8.94
CA GLN A 138 -5.23 12.84 9.53
C GLN A 138 -4.31 11.74 8.99
N LEU A 139 -3.40 12.11 8.08
CA LEU A 139 -2.52 11.16 7.39
C LEU A 139 -1.35 10.66 8.25
N PHE A 140 -0.82 11.51 9.14
CA PHE A 140 0.37 11.19 9.94
C PHE A 140 0.03 11.10 11.42
N LEU A 141 0.57 10.06 12.07
CA LEU A 141 0.53 9.93 13.51
C LEU A 141 1.47 10.95 14.17
N GLN A 142 1.07 11.49 15.32
CA GLN A 142 1.86 12.42 16.12
C GLN A 142 1.81 11.99 17.59
N SER A 143 2.75 12.49 18.40
CA SER A 143 2.92 12.08 19.81
C SER A 143 1.69 12.28 20.69
N ASP A 144 0.84 13.27 20.39
CA ASP A 144 -0.37 13.59 21.16
C ASP A 144 -1.64 12.92 20.63
N HIS A 145 -1.55 12.09 19.58
CA HIS A 145 -2.72 11.47 18.97
C HIS A 145 -3.20 10.19 19.69
N VAL A 146 -2.31 9.46 20.38
CA VAL A 146 -2.67 8.21 21.07
C VAL A 146 -2.96 8.50 22.54
N ASN A 147 -4.18 9.01 22.79
CA ASN A 147 -4.76 9.07 24.13
C ASN A 147 -5.53 7.79 24.47
N MET A 148 -6.05 7.65 25.68
CA MET A 148 -6.75 6.43 26.10
C MET A 148 -7.98 6.10 25.26
N SER A 149 -8.74 7.11 24.81
CA SER A 149 -9.91 6.91 23.95
C SER A 149 -9.50 6.37 22.57
N GLU A 150 -8.49 6.98 21.96
CA GLU A 150 -7.98 6.54 20.66
C GLU A 150 -7.28 5.18 20.75
N TRP A 151 -6.57 4.91 21.85
CA TRP A 151 -6.02 3.59 22.13
C TRP A 151 -7.13 2.55 22.20
N ASN A 152 -8.17 2.80 22.99
CA ASN A 152 -9.30 1.90 23.13
C ASN A 152 -9.96 1.62 21.77
N ARG A 153 -10.12 2.63 20.90
CA ARG A 153 -10.61 2.45 19.53
C ARG A 153 -9.67 1.59 18.70
N LEU A 154 -8.38 1.95 18.61
CA LEU A 154 -7.38 1.26 17.77
C LEU A 154 -7.03 -0.14 18.26
N TYR A 155 -7.26 -0.47 19.53
CA TYR A 155 -7.00 -1.79 20.09
C TYR A 155 -7.94 -2.88 19.51
N HIS A 156 -9.06 -2.48 18.91
CA HIS A 156 -9.99 -3.38 18.21
C HIS A 156 -9.50 -3.85 16.84
N PHE A 157 -8.42 -3.26 16.33
CA PHE A 157 -7.91 -3.55 14.99
C PHE A 157 -6.50 -4.14 15.07
N ASN A 158 -6.23 -5.15 14.25
CA ASN A 158 -4.88 -5.71 14.11
C ASN A 158 -3.99 -4.77 13.26
N ASN A 159 -2.68 -4.92 13.38
CA ASN A 159 -1.71 -4.26 12.50
C ASN A 159 -2.05 -4.59 11.03
N PRO A 160 -2.09 -3.62 10.09
CA PRO A 160 -1.66 -2.22 10.20
C PRO A 160 -2.74 -1.21 10.61
N PHE A 161 -3.94 -1.65 10.91
CA PHE A 161 -5.10 -0.79 11.18
C PHE A 161 -5.22 -0.39 12.66
N GLY A 162 -4.51 -1.09 13.56
CA GLY A 162 -4.48 -0.76 14.98
C GLY A 162 -3.45 -1.56 15.79
N TYR A 163 -3.74 -1.74 17.07
CA TYR A 163 -2.79 -2.24 18.07
C TYR A 163 -3.31 -3.46 18.87
N MET A 164 -4.24 -4.23 18.32
CA MET A 164 -4.74 -5.46 18.96
C MET A 164 -3.59 -6.37 19.39
N GLY A 165 -3.62 -6.83 20.65
CA GLY A 165 -2.59 -7.70 21.22
C GLY A 165 -1.26 -7.00 21.57
N PHE A 166 -1.10 -5.69 21.32
CA PHE A 166 0.11 -4.96 21.70
C PHE A 166 0.00 -4.31 23.08
N ASN A 167 1.17 -4.02 23.68
CA ASN A 167 1.27 -3.33 24.97
C ASN A 167 1.15 -1.82 24.79
N HIS A 168 0.18 -1.19 25.49
CA HIS A 168 -0.05 0.25 25.43
C HIS A 168 1.20 1.08 25.75
N THR A 169 1.90 0.74 26.84
CA THR A 169 3.09 1.49 27.27
C THR A 169 4.19 1.46 26.21
N ALA A 170 4.42 0.30 25.59
CA ALA A 170 5.43 0.17 24.53
C ALA A 170 5.08 0.98 23.28
N ILE A 171 3.82 0.91 22.81
CA ILE A 171 3.37 1.68 21.65
C ILE A 171 3.39 3.17 21.95
N LYS A 172 2.88 3.58 23.12
CA LYS A 172 2.87 4.98 23.54
C LYS A 172 4.29 5.56 23.61
N ALA A 173 5.24 4.81 24.18
CA ALA A 173 6.64 5.22 24.21
C ALA A 173 7.23 5.41 22.80
N ALA A 174 6.91 4.52 21.84
CA ALA A 174 7.34 4.67 20.46
C ALA A 174 6.69 5.89 19.78
N VAL A 175 5.39 6.09 19.96
CA VAL A 175 4.64 7.22 19.38
C VAL A 175 5.11 8.55 19.95
N ASP A 176 5.50 8.60 21.23
CA ASP A 176 6.03 9.80 21.88
C ASP A 176 7.38 10.25 21.31
N THR A 177 8.11 9.36 20.62
CA THR A 177 9.33 9.75 19.89
C THR A 177 9.04 10.49 18.57
N ILE A 178 7.80 10.43 18.07
CA ILE A 178 7.43 11.11 16.83
C ILE A 178 7.32 12.62 17.13
N PRO A 179 8.08 13.47 16.40
CA PRO A 179 8.05 14.89 16.65
C PRO A 179 6.65 15.45 16.36
N LYS A 180 6.17 16.30 17.28
CA LYS A 180 4.94 17.07 17.05
C LYS A 180 5.21 18.10 15.95
N LEU A 181 4.38 18.08 14.91
CA LEU A 181 4.53 18.99 13.80
C LEU A 181 3.76 20.28 14.09
N ALA A 182 4.38 21.43 13.78
CA ALA A 182 3.72 22.74 13.90
C ALA A 182 2.58 22.91 12.87
N SER A 183 2.62 22.14 11.78
CA SER A 183 1.61 22.08 10.74
C SER A 183 1.39 20.62 10.36
N THR A 184 0.16 20.23 10.12
CA THR A 184 -0.20 18.89 9.63
C THR A 184 0.24 18.66 8.18
N GLN A 185 0.60 19.73 7.46
CA GLN A 185 1.20 19.67 6.14
C GLN A 185 2.72 19.40 6.25
N LEU A 186 3.11 18.12 6.15
CA LEU A 186 4.51 17.70 6.19
C LEU A 186 5.31 18.26 5.00
N LEU A 187 4.72 18.24 3.80
CA LEU A 187 5.35 18.72 2.57
C LEU A 187 4.78 20.08 2.21
N GLN A 188 5.53 21.12 2.53
CA GLN A 188 5.15 22.50 2.27
C GLN A 188 5.15 22.81 0.77
N VAL A 189 4.47 23.88 0.38
CA VAL A 189 4.58 24.38 -1.01
C VAL A 189 6.02 24.87 -1.23
N PRO A 190 6.77 24.33 -2.20
CA PRO A 190 8.12 24.79 -2.46
C PRO A 190 8.13 26.23 -2.96
N THR A 191 9.16 27.02 -2.59
CA THR A 191 9.32 28.41 -3.06
C THR A 191 9.38 28.56 -4.58
N ARG A 192 9.80 27.49 -5.29
CA ARG A 192 9.84 27.44 -6.76
C ARG A 192 8.46 27.27 -7.42
N ALA A 193 7.44 26.84 -6.67
CA ALA A 193 6.08 26.65 -7.19
C ALA A 193 5.39 28.01 -7.35
N LYS A 194 5.51 28.59 -8.54
CA LYS A 194 4.99 29.94 -8.85
C LYS A 194 3.47 30.08 -8.69
N ASP A 195 2.74 28.98 -8.87
CA ASP A 195 1.28 28.91 -8.75
C ASP A 195 0.82 28.42 -7.37
N GLY A 196 1.73 28.26 -6.42
CA GLY A 196 1.40 27.78 -5.08
C GLY A 196 1.04 26.28 -5.02
N CYS A 197 1.25 25.53 -6.10
CA CYS A 197 0.80 24.15 -6.23
C CYS A 197 1.91 23.12 -6.16
N ILE A 198 1.61 22.01 -5.48
CA ILE A 198 2.55 20.89 -5.30
C ILE A 198 2.32 19.84 -6.38
N ARG A 199 3.39 19.48 -7.09
CA ARG A 199 3.39 18.40 -8.07
C ARG A 199 4.22 17.22 -7.55
N CYS A 200 3.63 16.04 -7.48
CA CYS A 200 4.29 14.85 -6.95
C CYS A 200 4.47 13.79 -8.03
N ALA A 201 5.65 13.16 -8.05
CA ALA A 201 5.86 11.89 -8.73
C ALA A 201 5.85 10.77 -7.69
N VAL A 202 5.06 9.71 -7.93
CA VAL A 202 5.05 8.50 -7.10
C VAL A 202 5.63 7.36 -7.92
N VAL A 203 6.80 6.87 -7.52
CA VAL A 203 7.57 5.87 -8.28
C VAL A 203 7.51 4.53 -7.55
N GLY A 204 6.78 3.59 -8.12
CA GLY A 204 6.77 2.20 -7.68
C GLY A 204 7.98 1.41 -8.18
N THR A 205 8.09 0.14 -7.77
CA THR A 205 9.23 -0.74 -8.09
C THR A 205 8.93 -1.72 -9.23
N CYS A 206 8.10 -1.34 -10.20
CA CYS A 206 7.68 -2.20 -11.29
C CYS A 206 8.64 -2.13 -12.49
N GLY A 207 8.81 -3.24 -13.20
CA GLY A 207 9.72 -3.33 -14.35
C GLY A 207 9.32 -2.52 -15.58
N ILE A 208 8.11 -1.95 -15.62
CA ILE A 208 7.61 -1.13 -16.74
C ILE A 208 8.45 0.13 -16.99
N LEU A 209 9.16 0.62 -15.98
CA LEU A 209 10.02 1.78 -16.12
C LEU A 209 11.35 1.48 -16.84
N ASN A 210 11.73 0.20 -16.97
CA ASN A 210 12.98 -0.18 -17.61
C ASN A 210 13.02 0.24 -19.09
N GLY A 211 13.97 1.10 -19.45
CA GLY A 211 14.11 1.69 -20.78
C GLY A 211 13.09 2.79 -21.11
N SER A 212 12.29 3.25 -20.14
CA SER A 212 11.26 4.29 -20.35
C SER A 212 11.83 5.69 -20.53
N ARG A 213 13.06 5.95 -20.04
CA ARG A 213 13.72 7.26 -20.03
C ARG A 213 12.93 8.39 -19.34
N LEU A 214 12.01 8.05 -18.44
CA LEU A 214 11.14 9.00 -17.73
C LEU A 214 11.85 9.75 -16.58
N GLY A 215 13.12 9.45 -16.30
CA GLY A 215 13.81 9.92 -15.11
C GLY A 215 13.89 11.44 -14.99
N LYS A 216 14.06 12.16 -16.11
CA LYS A 216 14.02 13.63 -16.12
C LYS A 216 12.65 14.20 -15.81
N GLU A 217 11.58 13.55 -16.28
CA GLU A 217 10.21 13.96 -16.01
C GLU A 217 9.87 13.73 -14.54
N ILE A 218 10.23 12.56 -13.99
CA ILE A 218 10.09 12.25 -12.57
C ILE A 218 10.81 13.30 -11.72
N ASP A 219 12.08 13.59 -12.04
CA ASP A 219 12.90 14.57 -11.32
C ASP A 219 12.46 16.02 -11.50
N SER A 220 11.55 16.30 -12.45
CA SER A 220 10.97 17.65 -12.61
C SER A 220 9.89 17.96 -11.57
N SER A 221 9.36 16.94 -10.89
CA SER A 221 8.34 17.09 -9.85
C SER A 221 8.86 17.82 -8.61
N ASP A 222 7.95 18.41 -7.85
CA ASP A 222 8.30 19.08 -6.60
C ASP A 222 8.78 18.07 -5.56
N TYR A 223 8.02 16.99 -5.39
CA TYR A 223 8.36 15.88 -4.51
C TYR A 223 8.35 14.57 -5.25
N VAL A 224 9.34 13.73 -4.95
CA VAL A 224 9.43 12.36 -5.50
C VAL A 224 9.27 11.37 -4.36
N PHE A 225 8.21 10.58 -4.42
CA PHE A 225 7.92 9.49 -3.50
C PHE A 225 8.44 8.19 -4.09
N ARG A 226 9.15 7.41 -3.26
CA ARG A 226 9.61 6.05 -3.60
C ARG A 226 9.21 5.10 -2.51
N VAL A 227 9.06 3.83 -2.86
CA VAL A 227 8.64 2.78 -1.91
C VAL A 227 9.49 1.53 -2.07
N ASN A 228 9.68 0.78 -0.99
CA ASN A 228 10.33 -0.56 -1.02
C ASN A 228 11.67 -0.57 -1.76
N ALA A 229 11.97 -1.62 -2.54
CA ALA A 229 13.21 -1.82 -3.31
C ALA A 229 13.42 -0.84 -4.49
N ALA A 230 13.40 0.47 -4.25
CA ALA A 230 13.56 1.49 -5.28
C ALA A 230 15.03 1.67 -5.69
N ILE A 231 15.52 0.78 -6.57
CA ILE A 231 16.85 0.90 -7.16
C ILE A 231 16.92 2.12 -8.07
N ILE A 232 17.86 3.01 -7.79
CA ILE A 232 18.14 4.19 -8.62
C ILE A 232 19.43 3.99 -9.41
N ALA A 233 20.48 3.47 -8.76
CA ALA A 233 21.80 3.34 -9.36
C ALA A 233 21.77 2.44 -10.61
N GLY A 234 22.23 2.97 -11.74
CA GLY A 234 22.21 2.29 -13.04
C GLY A 234 20.87 2.37 -13.78
N HIS A 235 19.86 3.02 -13.21
CA HIS A 235 18.53 3.20 -13.80
C HIS A 235 18.09 4.68 -13.80
N GLU A 236 19.01 5.62 -13.57
CA GLU A 236 18.70 7.03 -13.38
C GLU A 236 18.01 7.67 -14.59
N GLU A 237 18.32 7.21 -15.81
CA GLU A 237 17.62 7.67 -17.02
C GLU A 237 16.13 7.34 -16.98
N ASP A 238 15.77 6.19 -16.40
CA ASP A 238 14.42 5.66 -16.36
C ASP A 238 13.63 6.15 -15.14
N VAL A 239 14.26 6.12 -13.97
CA VAL A 239 13.57 6.33 -12.69
C VAL A 239 13.92 7.65 -12.01
N GLY A 240 14.88 8.41 -12.54
CA GLY A 240 15.35 9.67 -11.96
C GLY A 240 16.27 9.47 -10.75
N LYS A 241 16.84 10.56 -10.25
CA LYS A 241 17.83 10.58 -9.14
C LYS A 241 17.24 11.10 -7.84
N ARG A 242 16.16 11.89 -7.90
CA ARG A 242 15.61 12.55 -6.72
C ARG A 242 14.73 11.60 -5.92
N THR A 243 14.82 11.72 -4.60
CA THR A 243 13.88 11.12 -3.64
C THR A 243 13.64 12.14 -2.54
N SER A 244 12.38 12.48 -2.31
CA SER A 244 11.97 13.39 -1.23
C SER A 244 11.35 12.64 -0.08
N VAL A 245 10.56 11.61 -0.36
CA VAL A 245 9.93 10.76 0.63
C VAL A 245 10.17 9.30 0.23
N TYR A 246 10.58 8.50 1.20
CA TYR A 246 10.81 7.07 1.02
C TYR A 246 9.94 6.29 2.01
N VAL A 247 9.01 5.49 1.48
CA VAL A 247 8.03 4.75 2.29
C VAL A 247 8.40 3.27 2.35
N HIS A 248 8.48 2.74 3.55
CA HIS A 248 8.79 1.32 3.76
C HIS A 248 8.20 0.83 5.08
N THR A 249 8.12 -0.49 5.22
CA THR A 249 8.04 -1.13 6.53
C THR A 249 9.43 -1.61 6.93
N ALA A 250 9.63 -1.97 8.20
CA ALA A 250 10.89 -2.60 8.60
C ALA A 250 11.15 -3.90 7.82
N HIS A 251 10.10 -4.70 7.62
CA HIS A 251 10.19 -5.95 6.86
C HIS A 251 10.59 -5.71 5.39
N SER A 252 9.87 -4.84 4.68
CA SER A 252 10.15 -4.62 3.26
C SER A 252 11.52 -3.98 3.03
N LEU A 253 11.99 -3.13 3.95
CA LEU A 253 13.34 -2.55 3.88
C LEU A 253 14.41 -3.64 4.01
N ILE A 254 14.34 -4.46 5.05
CA ILE A 254 15.32 -5.54 5.29
C ILE A 254 15.32 -6.52 4.13
N GLN A 255 14.14 -6.97 3.69
CA GLN A 255 14.01 -7.92 2.60
C GLN A 255 14.58 -7.36 1.29
N SER A 256 14.29 -6.10 0.97
CA SER A 256 14.84 -5.42 -0.21
C SER A 256 16.36 -5.43 -0.17
N LEU A 257 16.97 -5.00 0.95
CA LEU A 257 18.42 -4.97 1.13
C LEU A 257 19.07 -6.35 0.96
N MET A 258 18.45 -7.40 1.51
CA MET A 258 18.94 -8.78 1.35
C MET A 258 18.90 -9.24 -0.11
N LEU A 259 17.79 -8.99 -0.82
CA LEU A 259 17.65 -9.34 -2.23
C LEU A 259 18.64 -8.57 -3.13
N HIS A 260 18.95 -7.30 -2.80
CA HIS A 260 19.97 -6.55 -3.52
C HIS A 260 21.36 -7.13 -3.29
N LYS A 261 21.77 -7.39 -2.04
CA LYS A 261 23.07 -7.99 -1.73
C LYS A 261 23.28 -9.33 -2.43
N LYS A 262 22.25 -10.19 -2.45
CA LYS A 262 22.30 -11.48 -3.15
C LYS A 262 22.56 -11.31 -4.65
N ARG A 263 21.79 -10.42 -5.31
CA ARG A 263 21.97 -10.14 -6.75
C ARG A 263 23.33 -9.53 -7.08
N GLU A 264 23.85 -8.65 -6.23
CA GLU A 264 25.19 -8.09 -6.41
C GLU A 264 26.28 -9.18 -6.31
N ALA A 265 26.14 -10.12 -5.37
CA ALA A 265 27.05 -11.25 -5.22
C ALA A 265 27.00 -12.18 -6.46
N GLU A 266 25.80 -12.52 -6.93
CA GLU A 266 25.59 -13.33 -8.14
C GLU A 266 26.20 -12.65 -9.38
N ASN A 267 25.93 -11.36 -9.58
CA ASN A 267 26.48 -10.58 -10.69
C ASN A 267 28.01 -10.50 -10.63
N ARG A 268 28.59 -10.40 -9.43
CA ARG A 268 30.05 -10.41 -9.24
C ARG A 268 30.63 -11.77 -9.61
N ALA A 269 30.01 -12.87 -9.19
CA ALA A 269 30.45 -14.22 -9.52
C ALA A 269 30.43 -14.47 -11.05
N ILE A 270 29.36 -14.06 -11.74
CA ILE A 270 29.25 -14.16 -13.21
C ILE A 270 30.38 -13.35 -13.89
N ARG A 271 30.63 -12.11 -13.45
CA ARG A 271 31.72 -11.29 -14.01
C ARG A 271 33.09 -11.91 -13.82
N THR A 272 33.36 -12.53 -12.66
CA THR A 272 34.62 -13.24 -12.40
C THR A 272 34.75 -14.47 -13.29
N PHE A 273 33.68 -15.25 -13.47
CA PHE A 273 33.66 -16.41 -14.36
C PHE A 273 33.95 -16.01 -15.82
N ILE A 274 33.25 -15.00 -16.35
CA ILE A 274 33.46 -14.48 -17.72
C ILE A 274 34.90 -14.00 -17.92
N ARG A 275 35.52 -13.36 -16.91
CA ARG A 275 36.93 -12.91 -17.00
C ARG A 275 37.96 -14.04 -16.91
N SER A 276 37.54 -15.22 -16.46
CA SER A 276 38.41 -16.40 -16.30
C SER A 276 38.33 -17.36 -17.49
N CYS A 277 37.42 -17.12 -18.43
CA CYS A 277 37.32 -17.80 -19.73
C CYS A 277 38.00 -16.95 -20.81
#